data_AF-A0A4Q1CS74-F1
#
_entry.id   AF-A0A4Q1CS74-F1
#
_cell.length_a   1.000
_cell.length_b   1.000
_cell.length_c   1.000
_cell.angle_alpha   90.00
_cell.angle_beta   90.00
_cell.angle_gamma   90.00
#
_symmetry.space_group_name_H-M   'P 1'
#
loop_
_entity.id
_entity.type
_entity.pdbx_description
1 polymer ?
#
loop_
_entity_poly.entity_id
_entity_poly.type
_entity_poly.pdbx_seq_one_letter_code
_entity_poly.pdbx_strand_id
1 'polypeptide(L)'
;MTDRRWSLPSNRGMENLECEVVESTDREMVCRFTLVGEYWNRAPEGGREATEDFRVVLPQVIVARDALEGLRQSFVDWLDDGGSFSRALQPADGGGQVLEVGLGDDPRFVRSTNKAVFTFSYFSGLVVTASFSFMVDQSCVRMAIDGLTDCLRNKVTKFRP
;
A
#
# COMPACT_ATOMS: atom_id res chain seq x y z
N MET A 1 4.28 12.33 -14.56
CA MET A 1 4.10 11.67 -13.25
C MET A 1 4.60 10.25 -13.42
N THR A 2 5.30 9.72 -12.43
CA THR A 2 6.08 8.49 -12.57
C THR A 2 5.16 7.28 -12.62
N ASP A 3 5.00 6.72 -13.81
CA ASP A 3 4.29 5.49 -14.24
C ASP A 3 4.65 4.18 -13.48
N ARG A 4 5.34 4.30 -12.34
CA ARG A 4 5.92 3.21 -11.54
C ARG A 4 5.50 3.27 -10.08
N ARG A 5 4.58 4.17 -9.73
CA ARG A 5 4.15 4.36 -8.35
C ARG A 5 2.64 4.36 -8.25
N TRP A 6 2.16 3.73 -7.19
CA TRP A 6 0.77 3.86 -6.75
C TRP A 6 0.76 4.20 -5.26
N SER A 7 -0.32 4.81 -4.82
CA SER A 7 -0.52 5.16 -3.42
C SER A 7 -1.96 4.96 -3.00
N LEU A 8 -2.12 4.75 -1.70
CA LEU A 8 -3.41 4.66 -1.03
C LEU A 8 -3.37 5.59 0.17
N PRO A 9 -3.91 6.82 0.04
CA PRO A 9 -4.03 7.74 1.16
C PRO A 9 -5.19 7.31 2.05
N SER A 10 -5.17 7.73 3.31
CA SER A 10 -6.34 7.63 4.17
C SER A 10 -7.41 8.63 3.77
N ASN A 11 -8.64 8.36 4.21
CA ASN A 11 -9.77 9.23 3.98
C ASN A 11 -9.62 10.63 4.65
N ARG A 12 -8.65 10.79 5.56
CA ARG A 12 -8.32 12.06 6.22
C ARG A 12 -7.07 12.72 5.65
N GLY A 13 -6.34 12.04 4.75
CA GLY A 13 -5.06 12.50 4.21
C GLY A 13 -3.90 12.49 5.21
N MET A 14 -4.10 11.94 6.40
CA MET A 14 -3.10 11.90 7.47
C MET A 14 -2.14 10.72 7.33
N GLU A 15 -2.58 9.66 6.64
CA GLU A 15 -1.78 8.47 6.40
C GLU A 15 -1.68 8.21 4.90
N ASN A 16 -0.56 7.64 4.48
CA ASN A 16 -0.41 7.22 3.10
C ASN A 16 0.46 5.97 3.01
N LEU A 17 -0.04 4.96 2.30
CA LEU A 17 0.77 3.87 1.77
C LEU A 17 1.20 4.25 0.36
N GLU A 18 2.48 4.10 0.08
CA GLU A 18 3.05 4.27 -1.24
C GLU A 18 3.85 3.04 -1.63
N CYS A 19 3.74 2.65 -2.89
CA CYS A 19 4.53 1.59 -3.48
C CYS A 19 5.19 2.12 -4.76
N GLU A 20 6.52 2.06 -4.80
CA GLU A 20 7.34 2.36 -5.97
C GLU A 20 7.89 1.05 -6.55
N VAL A 21 7.62 0.77 -7.83
CA VAL A 21 8.21 -0.36 -8.56
C VAL A 21 9.62 0.02 -8.97
N VAL A 22 10.60 -0.58 -8.30
CA VAL A 22 12.03 -0.38 -8.56
C VAL A 22 12.45 -1.20 -9.77
N GLU A 23 11.97 -2.44 -9.85
CA GLU A 23 12.28 -3.40 -10.92
C GLU A 23 11.06 -4.28 -11.20
N SER A 24 10.92 -4.73 -12.44
CA SER A 24 9.83 -5.61 -12.84
C SER A 24 10.32 -6.64 -13.86
N THR A 25 9.88 -7.88 -13.65
CA THR A 25 9.89 -8.96 -14.61
C THR A 25 8.45 -9.28 -15.04
N ASP A 26 8.26 -10.26 -15.90
CA ASP A 26 6.93 -10.72 -16.30
C ASP A 26 6.13 -11.35 -15.16
N ARG A 27 6.81 -11.84 -14.10
CA ARG A 27 6.18 -12.56 -12.99
C ARG A 27 6.22 -11.80 -11.66
N GLU A 28 7.24 -10.99 -11.46
CA GLU A 28 7.55 -10.41 -10.15
C GLU A 28 7.97 -8.95 -10.28
N MET A 29 7.75 -8.21 -9.21
CA MET A 29 8.15 -6.82 -9.05
C MET A 29 8.94 -6.67 -7.75
N VAL A 30 10.04 -5.91 -7.81
CA VAL A 30 10.74 -5.43 -6.62
C VAL A 30 10.18 -4.06 -6.31
N CYS A 31 9.49 -3.97 -5.18
CA CYS A 31 8.79 -2.78 -4.74
C CYS A 31 9.45 -2.17 -3.51
N ARG A 32 9.49 -0.84 -3.45
CA ARG A 32 9.73 -0.10 -2.23
C ARG A 32 8.39 0.36 -1.68
N PHE A 33 8.06 -0.06 -0.45
CA PHE A 33 6.90 0.47 0.25
C PHE A 33 7.31 1.58 1.22
N THR A 34 6.58 2.68 1.19
CA THR A 34 6.72 3.78 2.15
C THR A 34 5.38 3.99 2.84
N LEU A 35 5.38 3.97 4.17
CA LEU A 35 4.22 4.28 5.00
C LEU A 35 4.51 5.54 5.80
N VAL A 36 3.63 6.53 5.72
CA VAL A 36 3.75 7.81 6.43
C VAL A 36 2.50 8.11 7.23
N GLY A 37 2.66 8.87 8.30
CA GLY A 37 1.57 9.30 9.17
C GLY A 37 1.83 10.65 9.82
N GLU A 38 0.79 11.48 9.89
CA GLU A 38 0.79 12.81 10.52
C GLU A 38 -0.41 12.95 11.48
N TYR A 39 -0.13 13.00 12.78
CA TYR A 39 -1.15 13.01 13.85
C TYR A 39 -1.00 14.17 14.82
N TRP A 40 0.21 14.73 14.94
CA TRP A 40 0.53 15.75 15.92
C TRP A 40 0.47 17.13 15.25
N ASN A 41 -0.53 17.92 15.62
CA ASN A 41 -0.55 19.35 15.28
C ASN A 41 0.51 20.09 16.12
N ARG A 42 1.76 20.06 15.68
CA ARG A 42 2.84 20.82 16.30
C ARG A 42 2.68 22.26 15.81
N ALA A 43 2.13 23.13 16.66
CA ALA A 43 1.92 24.54 16.33
C ALA A 43 3.21 25.19 15.79
N PRO A 44 3.11 26.13 14.83
CA PRO A 44 4.25 26.66 14.07
C PRO A 44 5.03 27.73 14.86
N GLU A 45 5.25 27.55 16.15
CA GLU A 45 6.23 28.37 16.88
C GLU A 45 7.64 27.88 16.51
N GLY A 46 8.14 28.31 15.34
CA GLY A 46 9.56 28.17 15.02
C GLY A 46 9.94 27.71 13.60
N GLY A 47 9.03 27.72 12.63
CA GLY A 47 9.40 27.66 11.20
C GLY A 47 10.12 26.39 10.73
N ARG A 48 10.00 25.27 11.45
CA ARG A 48 10.35 23.96 10.92
C ARG A 48 9.11 23.39 10.27
N GLU A 49 9.13 23.24 8.94
CA GLU A 49 8.19 22.37 8.23
C GLU A 49 8.13 21.05 9.00
N ALA A 50 6.93 20.69 9.48
CA ALA A 50 6.74 19.56 10.36
C ALA A 50 7.14 18.28 9.63
N THR A 51 8.23 17.64 10.08
CA THR A 51 8.56 16.27 9.68
C THR A 51 7.38 15.35 10.03
N GLU A 52 7.09 14.40 9.13
CA GLU A 52 6.12 13.30 9.33
C GLU A 52 6.32 12.68 10.72
N ASP A 53 5.23 12.36 11.44
CA ASP A 53 5.34 11.80 12.78
C ASP A 53 5.96 10.41 12.77
N PHE A 54 5.73 9.66 11.69
CA PHE A 54 6.56 8.53 11.35
C PHE A 54 6.70 8.36 9.84
N ARG A 55 7.80 7.70 9.47
CA ARG A 55 8.06 7.20 8.14
C ARG A 55 8.67 5.80 8.23
N VAL A 56 8.00 4.81 7.68
CA VAL A 56 8.51 3.44 7.57
C VAL A 56 8.80 3.15 6.11
N VAL A 57 10.02 2.73 5.81
CA VAL A 57 10.43 2.34 4.46
C VAL A 57 10.81 0.88 4.46
N LEU A 58 10.12 0.08 3.63
CA LEU A 58 10.49 -1.29 3.29
C LEU A 58 11.17 -1.23 1.91
N PRO A 59 12.51 -1.25 1.85
CA PRO A 59 13.24 -0.80 0.66
C PRO A 59 13.19 -1.78 -0.51
N GLN A 60 13.04 -3.07 -0.24
CA GLN A 60 12.99 -4.14 -1.24
C GLN A 60 12.02 -5.21 -0.77
N VAL A 61 10.85 -5.24 -1.39
CA VAL A 61 9.78 -6.20 -1.13
C VAL A 61 9.42 -6.86 -2.45
N ILE A 62 9.51 -8.19 -2.52
CA ILE A 62 9.20 -8.91 -3.74
C ILE A 62 7.68 -9.14 -3.78
N VAL A 63 7.06 -8.72 -4.87
CA VAL A 63 5.61 -8.81 -5.10
C VAL A 63 5.36 -9.62 -6.36
N ALA A 64 4.46 -10.59 -6.27
CA ALA A 64 3.97 -11.33 -7.44
C ALA A 64 3.08 -10.41 -8.29
N ARG A 65 3.35 -10.34 -9.58
CA ARG A 65 2.66 -9.41 -10.50
C ARG A 65 1.18 -9.74 -10.63
N ASP A 66 0.85 -11.03 -10.71
CA ASP A 66 -0.52 -11.53 -10.73
C ASP A 66 -1.27 -11.22 -9.43
N ALA A 67 -0.60 -11.28 -8.28
CA ALA A 67 -1.18 -10.87 -7.00
C ALA A 67 -1.50 -9.38 -6.96
N LEU A 68 -0.66 -8.54 -7.58
CA LEU A 68 -0.91 -7.10 -7.71
C LEU A 68 -2.06 -6.79 -8.70
N GLU A 69 -2.18 -7.56 -9.79
CA GLU A 69 -3.35 -7.54 -10.68
C GLU A 69 -4.63 -7.95 -9.92
N GLY A 70 -4.54 -9.00 -9.11
CA GLY A 70 -5.61 -9.44 -8.23
C GLY A 70 -5.99 -8.39 -7.19
N LEU A 71 -5.02 -7.68 -6.60
CA LEU A 71 -5.27 -6.56 -5.69
C LEU A 71 -6.06 -5.45 -6.39
N ARG A 72 -5.65 -5.05 -7.59
CA ARG A 72 -6.39 -4.07 -8.39
C ARG A 72 -7.83 -4.53 -8.61
N GLN A 73 -8.04 -5.79 -8.99
CA GLN A 73 -9.38 -6.32 -9.19
C GLN A 73 -10.20 -6.31 -7.88
N SER A 74 -9.59 -6.69 -6.76
CA SER A 74 -10.22 -6.59 -5.43
C SER A 74 -10.71 -5.19 -5.08
N PHE A 75 -9.93 -4.17 -5.42
CA PHE A 75 -10.33 -2.78 -5.21
C PHE A 75 -11.51 -2.39 -6.10
N VAL A 76 -11.54 -2.86 -7.35
CA VAL A 76 -12.67 -2.66 -8.25
C VAL A 76 -13.93 -3.34 -7.68
N ASP A 77 -13.82 -4.62 -7.32
CA ASP A 77 -14.95 -5.38 -6.77
C ASP A 77 -15.49 -4.73 -5.48
N TRP A 78 -14.60 -4.25 -4.60
CA TRP A 78 -14.99 -3.53 -3.39
C TRP A 78 -15.74 -2.22 -3.67
N LEU A 79 -15.42 -1.52 -4.77
CA LEU A 79 -16.19 -0.32 -5.16
C LEU A 79 -17.63 -0.66 -5.57
N ASP A 80 -17.86 -1.89 -6.04
CA ASP A 80 -19.17 -2.35 -6.51
C ASP A 80 -20.04 -2.92 -5.37
N ASP A 81 -19.46 -3.74 -4.49
CA ASP A 81 -20.23 -4.48 -3.47
C ASP A 81 -19.86 -4.16 -2.00
N GLY A 82 -18.74 -3.46 -1.76
CA GLY A 82 -18.22 -3.15 -0.42
C GLY A 82 -17.72 -4.37 0.36
N GLY A 83 -17.54 -5.51 -0.30
CA GLY A 83 -17.14 -6.79 0.28
C GLY A 83 -15.71 -6.78 0.82
N SER A 84 -15.51 -7.31 2.02
CA SER A 84 -14.18 -7.39 2.62
C SER A 84 -13.27 -8.37 1.87
N PHE A 85 -11.99 -8.06 1.76
CA PHE A 85 -11.00 -8.97 1.20
C PHE A 85 -9.66 -8.91 1.94
N SER A 86 -8.88 -9.97 1.78
CA SER A 86 -7.46 -10.02 2.12
C SER A 86 -6.71 -10.73 0.99
N ARG A 87 -5.52 -10.22 0.65
CA ARG A 87 -4.65 -10.78 -0.40
C ARG A 87 -3.20 -10.79 0.02
N ALA A 88 -2.58 -11.96 -0.11
CA ALA A 88 -1.15 -12.11 -0.14
C ALA A 88 -0.58 -11.54 -1.45
N LEU A 89 0.48 -10.75 -1.34
CA LEU A 89 1.17 -10.14 -2.47
C LEU A 89 2.53 -10.76 -2.75
N GLN A 90 3.09 -11.56 -1.83
CA GLN A 90 4.36 -12.25 -2.04
C GLN A 90 4.26 -13.37 -3.11
N PRO A 91 5.37 -13.72 -3.78
CA PRO A 91 5.47 -14.96 -4.55
C PRO A 91 5.24 -16.22 -3.70
N ALA A 92 4.78 -17.31 -4.33
CA ALA A 92 4.44 -18.56 -3.66
C ALA A 92 5.65 -19.24 -2.96
N ASP A 93 6.85 -19.06 -3.51
CA ASP A 93 8.11 -19.56 -2.96
C ASP A 93 8.81 -18.56 -2.04
N GLY A 94 8.12 -17.47 -1.67
CA GLY A 94 8.56 -16.13 -1.24
C GLY A 94 9.65 -15.96 -0.17
N GLY A 95 10.64 -16.83 -0.06
CA GLY A 95 11.89 -16.62 0.65
C GLY A 95 11.75 -16.34 2.15
N GLY A 96 10.60 -16.66 2.76
CA GLY A 96 10.29 -16.30 4.15
C GLY A 96 9.70 -14.90 4.34
N GLN A 97 9.38 -14.19 3.25
CA GLN A 97 8.59 -12.97 3.22
C GLN A 97 7.08 -13.30 3.22
N VAL A 98 6.31 -12.57 4.01
CA VAL A 98 4.85 -12.54 3.95
C VAL A 98 4.42 -11.09 3.83
N LEU A 99 3.65 -10.75 2.80
CA LEU A 99 3.07 -9.43 2.61
C LEU A 99 1.58 -9.61 2.33
N GLU A 100 0.74 -9.18 3.26
CA GLU A 100 -0.71 -9.23 3.11
C GLU A 100 -1.29 -7.82 3.13
N VAL A 101 -2.24 -7.58 2.23
CA VAL A 101 -3.06 -6.37 2.23
C VAL A 101 -4.53 -6.73 2.30
N GLY A 102 -5.31 -5.94 3.01
CA GLY A 102 -6.74 -6.18 3.17
C GLY A 102 -7.53 -4.88 3.18
N LEU A 103 -8.81 -5.03 2.91
CA LEU A 103 -9.78 -3.95 3.01
C LEU A 103 -11.07 -4.52 3.56
N GLY A 104 -11.61 -3.91 4.62
CA GLY A 104 -12.86 -4.38 5.19
C GLY A 104 -13.12 -3.85 6.59
N ASP A 105 -13.69 -4.72 7.41
CA ASP A 105 -14.09 -4.41 8.77
C ASP A 105 -12.97 -4.71 9.76
N ASP A 106 -12.72 -3.74 10.63
CA ASP A 106 -11.83 -3.94 11.77
C ASP A 106 -12.51 -3.39 13.03
N PRO A 107 -12.76 -4.24 14.04
CA PRO A 107 -13.47 -3.83 15.25
C PRO A 107 -12.71 -2.77 16.06
N ARG A 108 -11.41 -2.55 15.78
CA ARG A 108 -10.60 -1.50 16.43
C ARG A 108 -10.95 -0.10 15.92
N PHE A 109 -11.70 0.02 14.82
CA PHE A 109 -12.04 1.29 14.19
C PHE A 109 -13.54 1.55 14.24
N VAL A 110 -13.92 2.77 14.65
CA VAL A 110 -15.30 3.26 14.48
C VAL A 110 -15.41 3.85 13.08
N ARG A 111 -16.19 3.20 12.20
CA ARG A 111 -16.35 3.58 10.80
C ARG A 111 -17.81 3.90 10.44
N SER A 112 -18.00 4.79 9.47
CA SER A 112 -19.27 4.92 8.76
C SER A 112 -19.42 3.80 7.73
N THR A 113 -20.65 3.50 7.31
CA THR A 113 -20.95 2.41 6.36
C THR A 113 -20.25 2.53 5.00
N ASN A 114 -19.88 3.75 4.60
CA ASN A 114 -19.19 4.05 3.34
C ASN A 114 -17.65 4.06 3.45
N LYS A 115 -17.09 3.65 4.59
CA LYS A 115 -15.64 3.57 4.83
C LYS A 115 -15.25 2.15 5.18
N ALA A 116 -14.02 1.80 4.83
CA ALA A 116 -13.40 0.53 5.21
C ALA A 116 -12.03 0.79 5.83
N VAL A 117 -11.52 -0.20 6.55
CA VAL A 117 -10.18 -0.19 7.10
C VAL A 117 -9.27 -0.93 6.12
N PHE A 118 -8.29 -0.21 5.61
CA PHE A 118 -7.19 -0.83 4.88
C PHE A 118 -6.18 -1.38 5.88
N THR A 119 -5.71 -2.60 5.65
CA THR A 119 -4.69 -3.27 6.45
C THR A 119 -3.49 -3.63 5.58
N PHE A 120 -2.29 -3.40 6.10
CA PHE A 120 -1.03 -3.81 5.50
C PHE A 120 -0.23 -4.56 6.55
N SER A 121 0.18 -5.78 6.26
CA SER A 121 0.97 -6.60 7.17
C SER A 121 2.16 -7.18 6.42
N TYR A 122 3.36 -6.91 6.93
CA TYR A 122 4.61 -7.38 6.38
C TYR A 122 5.41 -8.12 7.44
N PHE A 123 5.95 -9.27 7.06
CA PHE A 123 6.82 -10.09 7.87
C PHE A 123 7.97 -10.62 7.02
N SER A 124 9.18 -10.61 7.58
CA SER A 124 10.37 -11.16 6.93
C SER A 124 11.18 -11.96 7.96
N GLY A 125 10.90 -13.26 8.03
CA GLY A 125 11.51 -14.17 9.00
C GLY A 125 11.49 -13.63 10.44
N LEU A 126 12.57 -13.82 11.19
CA LEU A 126 12.62 -13.48 12.62
C LEU A 126 12.92 -11.99 12.93
N VAL A 127 13.09 -11.13 11.93
CA VAL A 127 13.77 -9.83 12.12
C VAL A 127 12.82 -8.64 12.02
N VAL A 128 11.84 -8.69 11.10
CA VAL A 128 10.98 -7.53 10.83
C VAL A 128 9.51 -7.95 10.80
N THR A 129 8.71 -7.24 11.57
CA THR A 129 7.25 -7.24 11.49
C THR A 129 6.77 -5.80 11.40
N ALA A 130 5.96 -5.50 10.39
CA ALA A 130 5.28 -4.21 10.26
C ALA A 130 3.79 -4.47 10.04
N SER A 131 2.95 -3.78 10.81
CA SER A 131 1.51 -3.82 10.61
C SER A 131 0.99 -2.39 10.63
N PHE A 132 0.19 -2.04 9.64
CA PHE A 132 -0.37 -0.72 9.49
C PHE A 132 -1.83 -0.80 9.10
N SER A 133 -2.65 0.11 9.63
CA SER A 133 -4.08 0.12 9.36
C SER A 133 -4.62 1.54 9.43
N PHE A 134 -5.45 1.92 8.47
CA PHE A 134 -6.09 3.23 8.43
C PHE A 134 -7.40 3.18 7.65
N MET A 135 -8.27 4.17 7.87
CA MET A 135 -9.55 4.24 7.18
C MET A 135 -9.39 4.82 5.77
N VAL A 136 -10.09 4.22 4.82
CA VAL A 136 -10.18 4.68 3.44
C VAL A 136 -11.64 4.80 3.01
N ASP A 137 -11.88 5.57 1.97
CA ASP A 137 -13.17 5.64 1.28
C ASP A 137 -12.99 5.36 -0.23
N GLN A 138 -14.09 5.43 -0.98
CA GLN A 138 -14.09 5.16 -2.42
C GLN A 138 -13.13 6.06 -3.22
N SER A 139 -12.89 7.29 -2.78
CA SER A 139 -11.96 8.20 -3.48
C SER A 139 -10.51 7.72 -3.34
N CYS A 140 -10.13 7.30 -2.13
CA CYS A 140 -8.81 6.71 -1.85
C CYS A 140 -8.58 5.45 -2.71
N VAL A 141 -9.57 4.56 -2.76
CA VAL A 141 -9.48 3.29 -3.49
C VAL A 141 -9.38 3.52 -5.00
N ARG A 142 -10.13 4.48 -5.55
CA ARG A 142 -10.01 4.86 -6.98
C ARG A 142 -8.61 5.35 -7.34
N MET A 143 -7.99 6.18 -6.49
CA MET A 143 -6.61 6.62 -6.71
C MET A 143 -5.62 5.45 -6.75
N ALA A 144 -5.81 4.46 -5.87
CA ALA A 144 -4.98 3.26 -5.86
C ALA A 144 -5.19 2.41 -7.13
N ILE A 145 -6.43 2.25 -7.61
CA ILE A 145 -6.73 1.54 -8.87
C ILE A 145 -6.04 2.19 -10.06
N ASP A 146 -6.12 3.53 -10.17
CA ASP A 146 -5.49 4.27 -11.26
C ASP A 146 -3.97 4.07 -11.25
N GLY A 147 -3.33 4.28 -10.09
CA GLY A 147 -1.89 4.09 -9.94
C GLY A 147 -1.45 2.64 -10.20
N LEU A 148 -2.20 1.64 -9.70
CA LEU A 148 -1.94 0.23 -9.96
C LEU A 148 -2.05 -0.09 -11.45
N THR A 149 -3.04 0.48 -12.14
CA THR A 149 -3.24 0.29 -13.58
C THR A 149 -2.03 0.78 -14.37
N ASP A 150 -1.52 1.97 -14.02
CA ASP A 150 -0.35 2.54 -14.67
C ASP A 150 0.92 1.73 -14.37
N CYS A 151 1.12 1.29 -13.12
CA CYS A 151 2.25 0.45 -12.75
C CYS A 151 2.25 -0.90 -13.48
N LEU A 152 1.08 -1.55 -13.59
CA LEU A 152 0.95 -2.87 -14.20
C LEU A 152 1.14 -2.85 -15.72
N ARG A 153 0.86 -1.71 -16.38
CA ARG A 153 1.08 -1.53 -17.83
C ARG A 153 2.56 -1.41 -18.18
N ASN A 154 3.37 -0.87 -17.28
CA ASN A 154 4.75 -0.51 -17.56
C ASN A 154 5.72 -1.60 -17.11
N LYS A 155 6.46 -2.19 -18.06
CA LYS A 155 7.56 -3.10 -17.74
C LYS A 155 8.79 -2.28 -17.39
N VAL A 156 9.23 -2.39 -16.13
CA VAL A 156 10.47 -1.77 -15.65
C VAL A 156 11.58 -2.79 -15.71
N THR A 157 12.18 -2.96 -16.89
CA THR A 157 13.36 -3.83 -17.04
C THR A 157 14.56 -3.18 -16.35
N LYS A 158 15.18 -3.91 -15.43
CA LYS A 158 16.33 -3.49 -14.63
C LYS A 158 17.45 -2.90 -15.50
N PHE A 159 17.99 -1.74 -15.12
CA PHE A 159 19.28 -1.24 -15.60
C PHE A 159 20.36 -2.19 -15.06
N ARG A 160 21.14 -2.83 -15.95
CA ARG A 160 22.39 -3.49 -15.54
C ARG A 160 23.39 -2.40 -15.12
N PRO A 161 24.09 -2.53 -13.98
CA PRO A 161 25.30 -1.74 -13.76
C PRO A 161 26.35 -2.04 -14.85
#